data_AF-A0AAE1LF47-F1
#
_entry.id   AF-A0AAE1LF47-F1
#
_cell.length_a   1.000
_cell.length_b   1.000
_cell.length_c   1.000
_cell.angle_alpha   90.00
_cell.angle_beta   90.00
_cell.angle_gamma   90.00
#
_symmetry.space_group_name_H-M   'P 1'
#
loop_
_entity.id
_entity.type
_entity.pdbx_description
1 polymer ?
#
loop_
_entity_poly.entity_id
_entity_poly.type
_entity_poly.pdbx_seq_one_letter_code
_entity_poly.pdbx_strand_id
1 'polypeptide(L)'
;MALKIQASGWPADCDTEEKKAQFVEDTLKHDGVVLDPTKMEKNPALRALSKLMLNSFWGKFGEKTLRPKTELIYDYAKLIALVTDPSKEVTGLLPIGEDCLQITWKPVEDSEVSLPTSSLLHAAYTTCHGRMQLYKYLDVVKERALYHDTDSVAFISRPGEPDLPLGTHLGDLTDQIEEDYGPGSFITELVAGGPKNYAYKVAVGGDVHNIKVCIKVRGISINTSCDDLVTFDNLKVMVMGSRDKITVPIPHQIARLPGWRIVTRHSTKNWQALNTKRRRVDVANTVPHGYNGWTMAEEEDQDLLEAMDLCADA
;
A
#
# COMPACT_ATOMS: atom_id res chain seq x y z
N MET A 1 -11.33 -12.05 -12.18
CA MET A 1 -11.53 -12.40 -10.75
C MET A 1 -11.57 -13.91 -10.53
N ALA A 2 -12.39 -14.66 -11.29
CA ALA A 2 -12.52 -16.13 -11.20
C ALA A 2 -11.17 -16.87 -11.05
N LEU A 3 -10.21 -16.66 -11.96
CA LEU A 3 -8.89 -17.30 -11.89
C LEU A 3 -8.15 -17.09 -10.57
N LYS A 4 -8.27 -15.90 -9.96
CA LYS A 4 -7.65 -15.60 -8.66
C LYS A 4 -8.31 -16.43 -7.55
N ILE A 5 -9.65 -16.51 -7.56
CA ILE A 5 -10.42 -17.25 -6.55
C ILE A 5 -10.13 -18.74 -6.70
N GLN A 6 -10.21 -19.27 -7.92
CA GLN A 6 -9.91 -20.66 -8.26
C GLN A 6 -8.51 -21.08 -7.85
N ALA A 7 -7.50 -20.27 -8.18
CA ALA A 7 -6.12 -20.52 -7.80
C ALA A 7 -5.85 -20.37 -6.28
N SER A 8 -6.79 -19.81 -5.52
CA SER A 8 -6.69 -19.76 -4.05
C SER A 8 -7.10 -21.09 -3.41
N GLY A 9 -7.79 -21.96 -4.16
CA GLY A 9 -8.37 -23.21 -3.65
C GLY A 9 -9.66 -22.96 -2.86
N TRP A 10 -10.17 -24.02 -2.25
CA TRP A 10 -11.36 -23.96 -1.41
C TRP A 10 -11.07 -23.27 -0.06
N PRO A 11 -12.00 -22.44 0.45
CA PRO A 11 -11.95 -21.96 1.83
C PRO A 11 -11.89 -23.11 2.84
N ALA A 12 -11.32 -22.87 4.02
CA ALA A 12 -11.21 -23.89 5.07
C ALA A 12 -12.57 -24.45 5.50
N ASP A 13 -13.61 -23.62 5.46
CA ASP A 13 -14.97 -23.99 5.87
C ASP A 13 -15.72 -24.84 4.84
N CYS A 14 -15.20 -24.95 3.61
CA CYS A 14 -15.80 -25.70 2.49
C CYS A 14 -15.31 -27.16 2.45
N ASP A 15 -15.61 -27.91 3.51
CA ASP A 15 -15.22 -29.31 3.69
C ASP A 15 -16.17 -30.33 3.03
N THR A 16 -17.45 -29.97 2.86
CA THR A 16 -18.45 -30.82 2.19
C THR A 16 -18.80 -30.34 0.78
N GLU A 17 -19.33 -31.24 -0.06
CA GLU A 17 -19.74 -30.90 -1.42
C GLU A 17 -20.92 -29.91 -1.44
N GLU A 18 -21.82 -29.96 -0.45
CA GLU A 18 -22.91 -29.00 -0.31
C GLU A 18 -22.37 -27.59 -0.04
N LYS A 19 -21.39 -27.45 0.85
CA LYS A 19 -20.77 -26.16 1.14
C LYS A 19 -19.98 -25.62 -0.03
N LYS A 20 -19.31 -26.48 -0.80
CA LYS A 20 -18.62 -26.09 -2.04
C LYS A 20 -19.62 -25.58 -3.09
N ALA A 21 -20.74 -26.29 -3.27
CA ALA A 21 -21.80 -25.87 -4.19
C ALA A 21 -22.40 -24.53 -3.76
N GLN A 22 -22.68 -24.38 -2.46
CA GLN A 22 -23.17 -23.13 -1.88
C GLN A 22 -22.19 -21.97 -2.09
N PHE A 23 -20.89 -22.18 -1.84
CA PHE A 23 -19.87 -21.16 -2.07
C PHE A 23 -19.84 -20.67 -3.53
N VAL A 24 -19.99 -21.58 -4.49
CA VAL A 24 -20.02 -21.23 -5.92
C VAL A 24 -21.28 -20.42 -6.27
N GLU A 25 -22.44 -20.81 -5.74
CA GLU A 25 -23.69 -20.08 -5.92
C GLU A 25 -23.64 -18.69 -5.27
N ASP A 26 -23.16 -18.61 -4.04
CA ASP A 26 -23.03 -17.36 -3.28
C ASP A 26 -22.02 -16.41 -3.95
N THR A 27 -20.90 -16.94 -4.45
CA THR A 27 -19.92 -16.13 -5.21
C THR A 27 -20.54 -15.57 -6.50
N LEU A 28 -21.37 -16.35 -7.20
CA LEU A 28 -22.05 -15.84 -8.39
C LEU A 28 -23.08 -14.77 -8.03
N LYS A 29 -23.86 -14.99 -6.96
CA LYS A 29 -24.94 -14.10 -6.53
C LYS A 29 -24.41 -12.78 -5.97
N HIS A 30 -23.39 -12.82 -5.12
CA HIS A 30 -22.83 -11.64 -4.45
C HIS A 30 -21.75 -10.94 -5.29
N ASP A 31 -20.81 -11.69 -5.85
CA ASP A 31 -19.66 -11.10 -6.55
C ASP A 31 -19.86 -11.02 -8.07
N GLY A 32 -20.89 -11.68 -8.62
CA GLY A 32 -21.10 -11.76 -10.07
C GLY A 32 -20.03 -12.61 -10.78
N VAL A 33 -19.30 -13.45 -10.05
CA VAL A 33 -18.16 -14.22 -10.59
C VAL A 33 -18.56 -15.67 -10.77
N VAL A 34 -18.53 -16.13 -12.02
CA VAL A 34 -18.70 -17.55 -12.35
C VAL A 34 -17.44 -18.33 -11.99
N LEU A 35 -17.56 -19.29 -11.09
CA LEU A 35 -16.50 -20.23 -10.73
C LEU A 35 -16.72 -21.58 -11.40
N ASP A 36 -15.64 -22.18 -11.88
CA ASP A 36 -15.58 -23.57 -12.32
C ASP A 36 -15.02 -24.42 -11.17
N PRO A 37 -15.84 -25.26 -10.50
CA PRO A 37 -15.44 -26.05 -9.34
C PRO A 37 -14.28 -27.01 -9.62
N THR A 38 -14.14 -27.46 -10.88
CA THR A 38 -13.09 -28.41 -11.28
C THR A 38 -11.69 -27.78 -11.28
N LYS A 39 -11.62 -26.44 -11.30
CA LYS A 39 -10.37 -25.66 -11.31
C LYS A 39 -10.04 -25.03 -9.96
N MET A 40 -10.80 -25.35 -8.92
CA MET A 40 -10.56 -24.87 -7.56
C MET A 40 -9.39 -25.65 -6.94
N GLU A 41 -8.17 -25.21 -7.25
CA GLU A 41 -6.94 -25.82 -6.77
C GLU A 41 -5.98 -24.73 -6.27
N LYS A 42 -5.36 -24.97 -5.12
CA LYS A 42 -4.38 -24.05 -4.53
C LYS A 42 -3.13 -23.97 -5.41
N ASN A 43 -3.02 -22.91 -6.19
CA ASN A 43 -1.89 -22.61 -7.06
C ASN A 43 -1.32 -21.20 -6.75
N PRO A 44 -0.30 -21.10 -5.87
CA PRO A 44 0.24 -19.81 -5.44
C PRO A 44 0.77 -18.95 -6.59
N ALA A 45 1.39 -19.56 -7.61
CA ALA A 45 1.94 -18.84 -8.76
C ALA A 45 0.83 -18.25 -9.64
N LEU A 46 -0.18 -19.06 -9.98
CA LEU A 46 -1.32 -18.60 -10.78
C LEU A 46 -2.16 -17.56 -10.03
N ARG A 47 -2.30 -17.73 -8.71
CA ARG A 47 -2.95 -16.75 -7.83
C ARG A 47 -2.20 -15.42 -7.87
N ALA A 48 -0.88 -15.45 -7.74
CA ALA A 48 -0.05 -14.24 -7.78
C ALA A 48 -0.14 -13.53 -9.13
N LEU A 49 -0.07 -14.28 -10.25
CA LEU A 49 -0.23 -13.73 -11.60
C LEU A 49 -1.61 -13.11 -11.80
N SER A 50 -2.66 -13.83 -11.42
CA SER A 50 -4.05 -13.36 -11.55
C SER A 50 -4.28 -12.09 -10.71
N LYS A 51 -3.76 -12.05 -9.47
CA LYS A 51 -3.80 -10.86 -8.61
C LYS A 51 -3.03 -9.69 -9.22
N LEU A 52 -1.85 -9.95 -9.78
CA LEU A 52 -1.03 -8.94 -10.44
C LEU A 52 -1.76 -8.32 -11.63
N MET A 53 -2.42 -9.13 -12.47
CA MET A 53 -3.20 -8.64 -13.61
C MET A 53 -4.35 -7.73 -13.17
N LEU A 54 -5.11 -8.13 -12.14
CA LEU A 54 -6.21 -7.32 -11.59
C LEU A 54 -5.70 -5.98 -11.02
N ASN A 55 -4.60 -6.01 -10.27
CA ASN A 55 -4.04 -4.82 -9.64
C ASN A 55 -3.31 -3.90 -10.62
N SER A 56 -2.77 -4.43 -11.72
CA SER A 56 -2.05 -3.62 -12.72
C SER A 56 -2.99 -2.81 -13.61
N PHE A 57 -4.22 -3.30 -13.79
CA PHE A 57 -5.18 -2.72 -14.72
C PHE A 57 -5.57 -1.28 -14.31
N TRP A 58 -5.95 -1.07 -13.05
CA TRP A 58 -6.34 0.27 -12.57
C TRP A 58 -5.18 1.26 -12.57
N GLY A 59 -3.95 0.79 -12.26
CA GLY A 59 -2.75 1.63 -12.28
C GLY A 59 -2.43 2.13 -13.70
N LYS A 60 -2.79 1.36 -14.73
CA LYS A 60 -2.60 1.73 -16.13
C LYS A 60 -3.47 2.92 -16.54
N PHE A 61 -4.69 3.03 -16.00
CA PHE A 61 -5.58 4.16 -16.28
C PHE A 61 -4.97 5.50 -15.87
N GLY A 62 -4.20 5.53 -14.78
CA GLY A 62 -3.53 6.73 -14.27
C GLY A 62 -2.03 6.82 -14.59
N GLU A 63 -1.53 6.08 -15.59
CA GLU A 63 -0.11 6.11 -15.93
C GLU A 63 0.30 7.47 -16.48
N LYS A 64 1.27 8.11 -15.83
CA LYS A 64 1.91 9.33 -16.32
C LYS A 64 2.84 9.01 -17.49
N THR A 65 2.57 9.57 -18.68
CA THR A 65 3.39 9.36 -19.88
C THR A 65 4.56 10.34 -19.98
N LEU A 66 4.48 11.49 -19.30
CA LEU A 66 5.54 12.47 -19.14
C LEU A 66 6.66 11.94 -18.23
N ARG A 67 7.47 11.02 -18.77
CA ARG A 67 8.61 10.41 -18.10
C ARG A 67 9.87 10.47 -18.97
N PRO A 68 11.06 10.56 -18.36
CA PRO A 68 12.31 10.38 -19.09
C PRO A 68 12.33 9.01 -19.78
N LYS A 69 12.69 9.02 -21.06
CA LYS A 69 12.96 7.84 -21.89
C LYS A 69 14.46 7.78 -22.14
N THR A 70 14.99 6.57 -22.22
CA THR A 70 16.40 6.32 -22.47
C THR A 70 16.53 5.51 -23.75
N GLU A 71 17.32 6.00 -24.69
CA GLU A 71 17.60 5.36 -25.97
C GLU A 71 19.11 5.20 -26.15
N LEU A 72 19.51 4.08 -26.76
CA LEU A 72 20.90 3.81 -27.14
C LEU A 72 21.05 4.11 -28.63
N ILE A 73 21.90 5.07 -28.96
CA ILE A 73 22.12 5.54 -30.32
C ILE A 73 23.53 5.16 -30.77
N TYR A 74 23.60 4.54 -31.94
CA TYR A 74 24.84 4.10 -32.60
C TYR A 74 25.10 4.85 -33.91
N ASP A 75 24.21 5.78 -34.27
CA ASP A 75 24.23 6.48 -35.55
C ASP A 75 24.04 7.98 -35.34
N TYR A 76 24.84 8.77 -36.04
CA TYR A 76 24.81 10.22 -35.94
C TYR A 76 23.51 10.81 -36.48
N ALA A 77 22.91 10.24 -37.53
CA ALA A 77 21.67 10.77 -38.09
C ALA A 77 20.51 10.63 -37.10
N LYS A 78 20.43 9.50 -36.37
CA LYS A 78 19.47 9.31 -35.27
C LYS A 78 19.69 10.28 -34.11
N LEU A 79 20.95 10.55 -33.74
CA LEU A 79 21.28 11.53 -32.71
C LEU A 79 20.75 12.91 -33.09
N ILE A 80 21.07 13.40 -34.29
CA ILE A 80 20.62 14.71 -34.76
C ILE A 80 19.10 14.76 -34.82
N ALA A 81 18.45 13.75 -35.41
CA ALA A 81 17.01 13.70 -35.49
C ALA A 81 16.33 13.79 -34.10
N LEU A 82 16.92 13.16 -33.07
CA LEU A 82 16.39 13.22 -31.70
C LEU A 82 16.63 14.58 -31.05
N VAL A 83 17.84 15.14 -31.17
CA VAL A 83 18.22 16.42 -30.54
C VAL A 83 17.50 17.62 -31.20
N THR A 84 17.21 17.54 -32.49
CA THR A 84 16.51 18.61 -33.22
C THR A 84 14.99 18.49 -33.15
N ASP A 85 14.45 17.42 -32.56
CA ASP A 85 13.01 17.21 -32.44
C ASP A 85 12.42 18.17 -31.38
N PRO A 86 11.57 19.14 -31.75
CA PRO A 86 11.01 20.10 -30.80
C PRO A 86 10.04 19.47 -29.81
N SER A 87 9.57 18.24 -30.06
CA SER A 87 8.73 17.48 -29.11
C SER A 87 9.52 16.81 -27.99
N LYS A 88 10.86 16.85 -28.04
CA LYS A 88 11.74 16.15 -27.11
C LYS A 88 12.71 17.11 -26.45
N GLU A 89 12.72 17.09 -25.13
CA GLU A 89 13.72 17.76 -24.31
C GLU A 89 14.82 16.77 -23.94
N VAL A 90 16.03 16.97 -24.47
CA VAL A 90 17.19 16.14 -24.10
C VAL A 90 17.70 16.57 -22.73
N THR A 91 17.71 15.62 -21.78
CA THR A 91 18.09 15.84 -20.38
C THR A 91 19.44 15.24 -20.03
N GLY A 92 19.97 14.35 -20.87
CA GLY A 92 21.28 13.74 -20.64
C GLY A 92 21.84 13.07 -21.88
N LEU A 93 23.15 13.17 -22.05
CA LEU A 93 23.94 12.49 -23.06
C LEU A 93 25.11 11.80 -22.36
N LEU A 94 25.27 10.51 -22.56
CA LEU A 94 26.27 9.69 -21.89
C LEU A 94 26.90 8.75 -22.92
N PRO A 95 28.17 8.98 -23.31
CA PRO A 95 28.92 8.04 -24.14
C PRO A 95 29.11 6.71 -23.38
N ILE A 96 28.84 5.60 -24.07
CA ILE A 96 29.02 4.24 -23.58
C ILE A 96 29.95 3.53 -24.55
N GLY A 97 31.25 3.60 -24.26
CA GLY A 97 32.27 3.10 -25.20
C GLY A 97 32.43 4.02 -26.41
N GLU A 98 32.91 3.46 -27.52
CA GLU A 98 33.29 4.23 -28.71
C GLU A 98 32.10 4.49 -29.65
N ASP A 99 31.22 3.50 -29.84
CA ASP A 99 30.17 3.53 -30.87
C ASP A 99 28.75 3.69 -30.32
N CYS A 100 28.57 3.89 -29.01
CA CYS A 100 27.25 3.98 -28.40
C CYS A 100 27.10 5.24 -27.56
N LEU A 101 26.02 5.97 -27.77
CA LEU A 101 25.62 7.12 -27.00
C LEU A 101 24.26 6.84 -26.37
N GLN A 102 24.19 6.84 -25.04
CA GLN A 102 22.92 6.88 -24.35
C GLN A 102 22.39 8.31 -24.35
N ILE A 103 21.16 8.46 -24.82
CA ILE A 103 20.40 9.70 -24.71
C ILE A 103 19.24 9.49 -23.77
N THR A 104 19.11 10.39 -22.80
CA THR A 104 17.93 10.49 -21.96
C THR A 104 17.16 11.75 -22.33
N TRP A 105 15.90 11.59 -22.72
CA TRP A 105 15.03 12.68 -23.16
C TRP A 105 13.66 12.56 -22.54
N LYS A 106 12.93 13.67 -22.45
CA LYS A 106 11.57 13.74 -21.92
C LYS A 106 10.68 14.37 -23.00
N PRO A 107 9.44 13.91 -23.21
CA PRO A 107 8.49 14.63 -24.05
C PRO A 107 8.27 16.04 -23.50
N VAL A 108 8.13 17.03 -24.39
CA VAL A 108 7.62 18.35 -24.00
C VAL A 108 6.14 18.21 -23.64
N GLU A 109 5.67 18.91 -22.62
CA GLU A 109 4.33 18.75 -22.04
C GLU A 109 3.21 18.88 -23.08
N ASP A 110 3.28 19.88 -23.96
CA ASP A 110 2.29 20.11 -25.03
C ASP A 110 2.31 19.03 -26.13
N SER A 111 3.34 18.18 -26.16
CA SER A 111 3.49 17.06 -27.10
C SER A 111 3.23 15.70 -26.44
N GLU A 112 2.79 15.68 -25.17
CA GLU A 112 2.48 14.46 -24.46
C GLU A 112 1.26 13.76 -25.08
N VAL A 113 1.50 12.57 -25.63
CA VAL A 113 0.42 11.70 -26.09
C VAL A 113 0.00 10.81 -24.92
N SER A 114 -1.28 10.90 -24.56
CA SER A 114 -1.91 9.96 -23.60
C SER A 114 -1.92 8.54 -24.17
N LEU A 115 -1.84 7.52 -23.31
CA LEU A 115 -2.01 6.15 -23.80
C LEU A 115 -3.46 5.94 -24.24
N PRO A 116 -3.71 5.08 -25.25
CA PRO A 116 -5.08 4.67 -25.60
C PRO A 116 -5.83 4.03 -24.43
N THR A 117 -5.08 3.52 -23.44
CA THR A 117 -5.60 2.90 -22.22
C THR A 117 -5.66 3.85 -21.03
N SER A 118 -5.24 5.12 -21.17
CA SER A 118 -5.31 6.10 -20.08
C SER A 118 -6.76 6.54 -19.87
N SER A 119 -7.19 6.56 -18.60
CA SER A 119 -8.49 7.11 -18.22
C SER A 119 -8.40 7.69 -16.81
N LEU A 120 -8.12 8.99 -16.74
CA LEU A 120 -7.96 9.69 -15.46
C LEU A 120 -9.22 9.64 -14.61
N LEU A 121 -10.40 9.65 -15.23
CA LEU A 121 -11.68 9.49 -14.53
C LEU A 121 -11.76 8.15 -13.80
N HIS A 122 -11.55 7.03 -14.51
CA HIS A 122 -11.58 5.71 -13.87
C HIS A 122 -10.51 5.59 -12.77
N ALA A 123 -9.29 6.08 -13.01
CA ALA A 123 -8.24 6.08 -11.99
C ALA A 123 -8.64 6.88 -10.74
N ALA A 124 -9.20 8.08 -10.92
CA ALA A 124 -9.68 8.93 -9.83
C ALA A 124 -10.79 8.23 -9.05
N TYR A 125 -11.84 7.76 -9.73
CA TYR A 125 -12.97 7.08 -9.10
C TYR A 125 -12.57 5.78 -8.40
N THR A 126 -11.71 4.94 -9.00
CA THR A 126 -11.23 3.72 -8.34
C THR A 126 -10.51 4.05 -7.02
N THR A 127 -9.63 5.06 -7.00
CA THR A 127 -8.95 5.45 -5.75
C THR A 127 -9.88 6.16 -4.76
N CYS A 128 -10.88 6.89 -5.24
CA CYS A 128 -11.90 7.53 -4.41
C CYS A 128 -12.74 6.46 -3.70
N HIS A 129 -13.32 5.53 -4.44
CA HIS A 129 -14.13 4.44 -3.89
C HIS A 129 -13.34 3.55 -2.93
N GLY A 130 -12.06 3.26 -3.22
CA GLY A 130 -11.19 2.54 -2.28
C GLY A 130 -11.03 3.28 -0.94
N ARG A 131 -10.83 4.61 -0.98
CA ARG A 131 -10.76 5.43 0.25
C ARG A 131 -12.09 5.50 0.98
N MET A 132 -13.20 5.66 0.26
CA MET A 132 -14.54 5.67 0.85
C MET A 132 -14.85 4.33 1.54
N GLN A 133 -14.45 3.21 0.93
CA GLN A 133 -14.62 1.89 1.53
C GLN A 133 -13.81 1.76 2.82
N LEU A 134 -12.54 2.17 2.81
CA LEU A 134 -11.72 2.22 4.02
C LEU A 134 -12.35 3.12 5.10
N TYR A 135 -12.89 4.27 4.70
CA TYR A 135 -13.52 5.22 5.61
C TYR A 135 -14.72 4.62 6.34
N LYS A 136 -15.57 3.83 5.66
CA LYS A 136 -16.70 3.13 6.30
C LYS A 136 -16.24 2.29 7.49
N TYR A 137 -15.13 1.57 7.37
CA TYR A 137 -14.59 0.77 8.47
C TYR A 137 -13.98 1.65 9.57
N LEU A 138 -13.27 2.72 9.19
CA LEU A 138 -12.73 3.68 10.15
C LEU A 138 -13.84 4.36 10.98
N ASP A 139 -15.01 4.59 10.41
CA ASP A 139 -16.16 5.19 11.11
C ASP A 139 -16.77 4.25 12.17
N VAL A 140 -16.64 2.93 11.98
CA VAL A 140 -17.05 1.92 12.97
C VAL A 140 -16.07 1.86 14.15
N VAL A 141 -14.77 1.88 13.88
CA VAL A 141 -13.74 1.75 14.94
C VAL A 141 -13.37 3.09 15.59
N LYS A 142 -13.58 4.21 14.89
CA LYS A 142 -13.29 5.58 15.35
C LYS A 142 -11.90 5.70 15.98
N GLU A 143 -11.82 6.17 17.21
CA GLU A 143 -10.59 6.37 17.97
C GLU A 143 -9.83 5.08 18.27
N ARG A 144 -10.45 3.91 18.09
CA ARG A 144 -9.78 2.61 18.23
C ARG A 144 -8.87 2.29 17.05
N ALA A 145 -8.98 3.01 15.93
CA ALA A 145 -8.09 2.83 14.79
C ALA A 145 -6.67 3.32 15.12
N LEU A 146 -5.72 2.37 15.22
CA LEU A 146 -4.31 2.67 15.53
C LEU A 146 -3.48 2.93 14.28
N TYR A 147 -3.77 2.21 13.20
CA TYR A 147 -3.06 2.32 11.93
C TYR A 147 -3.97 1.89 10.78
N HIS A 148 -3.81 2.52 9.62
CA HIS A 148 -4.45 2.09 8.39
C HIS A 148 -3.55 2.35 7.18
N ASP A 149 -3.57 1.47 6.19
CA ASP A 149 -2.86 1.65 4.92
C ASP A 149 -3.65 1.01 3.79
N THR A 150 -4.13 1.86 2.87
CA THR A 150 -4.82 1.52 1.62
C THR A 150 -6.10 0.70 1.78
N ASP A 151 -5.99 -0.53 2.27
CA ASP A 151 -7.02 -1.57 2.37
C ASP A 151 -6.93 -2.36 3.69
N SER A 152 -6.17 -1.87 4.67
CA SER A 152 -6.00 -2.51 5.98
C SER A 152 -6.26 -1.52 7.13
N VAL A 153 -6.79 -2.03 8.24
CA VAL A 153 -6.99 -1.30 9.51
C VAL A 153 -6.51 -2.17 10.66
N ALA A 154 -5.64 -1.62 11.50
CA ALA A 154 -5.31 -2.19 12.80
C ALA A 154 -6.00 -1.35 13.88
N PHE A 155 -6.76 -2.00 14.76
CA PHE A 155 -7.59 -1.31 15.75
C PHE A 155 -7.58 -2.05 17.10
N ILE A 156 -8.03 -1.35 18.14
CA ILE A 156 -8.24 -1.93 19.48
C ILE A 156 -9.60 -2.62 19.51
N SER A 157 -9.64 -3.94 19.72
CA SER A 157 -10.85 -4.67 20.08
C SER A 157 -11.09 -4.57 21.59
N ARG A 158 -12.34 -4.28 22.00
CA ARG A 158 -12.74 -4.21 23.41
C ARG A 158 -14.10 -4.87 23.62
N PRO A 159 -14.35 -5.50 24.78
CA PRO A 159 -15.66 -6.03 25.11
C PRO A 159 -16.74 -4.94 25.06
N GLY A 160 -17.83 -5.19 24.33
CA GLY A 160 -18.97 -4.28 24.20
C GLY A 160 -18.86 -3.24 23.08
N GLU A 161 -17.74 -3.17 22.35
CA GLU A 161 -17.59 -2.34 21.15
C GLU A 161 -17.61 -3.23 19.89
N PRO A 162 -18.21 -2.75 18.78
CA PRO A 162 -18.35 -3.58 17.57
C PRO A 162 -17.00 -3.77 16.88
N ASP A 163 -16.61 -5.02 16.64
CA ASP A 163 -15.47 -5.31 15.77
C ASP A 163 -15.87 -5.23 14.29
N LEU A 164 -14.87 -5.06 13.43
CA LEU A 164 -15.10 -4.95 11.99
C LEU A 164 -15.60 -6.30 11.44
N PRO A 165 -16.70 -6.31 10.65
CA PRO A 165 -17.24 -7.55 10.11
C PRO A 165 -16.23 -8.15 9.12
N LEU A 166 -15.95 -9.43 9.31
CA LEU A 166 -15.19 -10.24 8.36
C LEU A 166 -16.14 -10.88 7.37
N GLY A 167 -15.61 -11.23 6.20
CA GLY A 167 -16.38 -11.93 5.18
C GLY A 167 -15.49 -12.61 4.14
N THR A 168 -16.14 -13.38 3.28
CA THR A 168 -15.48 -14.21 2.25
C THR A 168 -15.65 -13.67 0.84
N HIS A 169 -16.41 -12.58 0.68
CA HIS A 169 -16.79 -12.02 -0.62
C HIS A 169 -15.88 -10.88 -1.06
N LEU A 170 -16.06 -10.45 -2.31
CA LEU A 170 -15.23 -9.41 -2.89
C LEU A 170 -15.46 -8.06 -2.18
N GLY A 171 -14.41 -7.59 -1.51
CA GLY A 171 -14.43 -6.30 -0.81
C GLY A 171 -14.63 -6.42 0.69
N ASP A 172 -14.89 -7.63 1.20
CA ASP A 172 -14.94 -7.90 2.63
C ASP A 172 -13.55 -7.81 3.27
N LEU A 173 -13.53 -7.51 4.57
CA LEU A 173 -12.33 -7.59 5.37
C LEU A 173 -12.04 -9.05 5.73
N THR A 174 -10.76 -9.36 5.79
CA THR A 174 -10.24 -10.66 6.21
C THR A 174 -9.31 -10.48 7.41
N ASP A 175 -9.26 -11.46 8.30
CA ASP A 175 -8.29 -11.44 9.40
C ASP A 175 -6.91 -11.89 8.93
N GLN A 176 -6.03 -10.92 8.70
CA GLN A 176 -4.66 -11.19 8.29
C GLN A 176 -3.83 -11.87 9.41
N ILE A 177 -4.15 -11.61 10.68
CA ILE A 177 -3.41 -12.19 11.80
C ILE A 177 -3.72 -13.67 11.93
N GLU A 178 -4.98 -14.04 11.75
CA GLU A 178 -5.38 -15.44 11.65
C GLU A 178 -4.75 -16.12 10.41
N GLU A 179 -4.75 -15.49 9.24
CA GLU A 179 -4.14 -16.06 8.02
C GLU A 179 -2.63 -16.30 8.18
N ASP A 180 -1.91 -15.35 8.77
CA ASP A 180 -0.44 -15.40 8.88
C ASP A 180 0.05 -16.25 10.09
N TYR A 181 -0.73 -16.31 11.18
CA TYR A 181 -0.29 -16.91 12.45
C TYR A 181 -1.17 -18.07 12.95
N GLY A 182 -2.36 -18.27 12.36
CA GLY A 182 -3.30 -19.32 12.69
C GLY A 182 -4.46 -18.87 13.58
N PRO A 183 -5.53 -19.70 13.69
CA PRO A 183 -6.76 -19.36 14.41
C PRO A 183 -6.52 -18.96 15.86
N GLY A 184 -7.26 -17.95 16.32
CA GLY A 184 -7.16 -17.43 17.69
C GLY A 184 -5.92 -16.56 17.96
N SER A 185 -5.07 -16.31 16.95
CA SER A 185 -3.95 -15.39 17.09
C SER A 185 -4.42 -13.94 17.15
N PHE A 186 -3.83 -13.13 18.02
CA PHE A 186 -4.16 -11.70 18.11
C PHE A 186 -2.95 -10.84 18.45
N ILE A 187 -3.03 -9.55 18.10
CA ILE A 187 -1.97 -8.58 18.41
C ILE A 187 -2.06 -8.16 19.88
N THR A 188 -0.96 -8.30 20.62
CA THR A 188 -0.85 -7.87 22.03
C THR A 188 -0.30 -6.45 22.16
N GLU A 189 0.64 -6.06 21.30
CA GLU A 189 1.21 -4.71 21.26
C GLU A 189 1.40 -4.28 19.80
N LEU A 190 1.06 -3.03 19.51
CA LEU A 190 1.31 -2.40 18.21
C LEU A 190 2.00 -1.04 18.40
N VAL A 191 3.00 -0.78 17.57
CA VAL A 191 3.74 0.48 17.54
C VAL A 191 3.78 0.98 16.10
N ALA A 192 3.24 2.18 15.87
CA ALA A 192 3.25 2.84 14.57
C ALA A 192 4.10 4.11 14.62
N GLY A 193 5.21 4.12 13.88
CA GLY A 193 6.11 5.27 13.74
C GLY A 193 5.88 6.08 12.47
N GLY A 194 4.76 5.88 11.77
CA GLY A 194 4.40 6.60 10.55
C GLY A 194 4.05 5.68 9.38
N PRO A 195 3.76 6.25 8.20
CA PRO A 195 3.36 5.47 7.03
C PRO A 195 4.40 4.41 6.66
N LYS A 196 3.98 3.14 6.64
CA LYS A 196 4.82 1.98 6.32
C LYS A 196 6.05 1.83 7.24
N ASN A 197 5.92 2.28 8.48
CA ASN A 197 6.89 2.12 9.56
C ASN A 197 6.16 1.71 10.84
N TYR A 198 5.95 0.42 11.04
CA TYR A 198 5.22 -0.12 12.19
C TYR A 198 5.73 -1.49 12.59
N ALA A 199 5.45 -1.88 13.82
CA ALA A 199 5.76 -3.20 14.36
C ALA A 199 4.65 -3.67 15.29
N TYR A 200 4.46 -4.98 15.39
CA TYR A 200 3.47 -5.56 16.28
C TYR A 200 3.94 -6.92 16.82
N LYS A 201 3.45 -7.26 18.01
CA LYS A 201 3.63 -8.55 18.68
C LYS A 201 2.33 -9.34 18.59
N VAL A 202 2.41 -10.61 18.21
CA VAL A 202 1.27 -11.51 18.06
C VAL A 202 1.38 -12.64 19.08
N ALA A 203 0.33 -12.85 19.87
CA ALA A 203 0.13 -14.06 20.65
C ALA A 203 -0.44 -15.14 19.73
N VAL A 204 0.37 -16.14 19.38
CA VAL A 204 0.01 -17.15 18.38
C VAL A 204 -0.94 -18.18 18.99
N GLY A 205 -2.09 -18.43 18.33
CA GLY A 205 -3.10 -19.36 18.83
C GLY A 205 -3.73 -18.96 20.17
N GLY A 206 -3.64 -17.67 20.52
CA GLY A 206 -4.10 -17.13 21.79
C GLY A 206 -3.13 -17.36 22.97
N ASP A 207 -1.98 -17.99 22.74
CA ASP A 207 -0.97 -18.21 23.77
C ASP A 207 -0.09 -16.96 23.96
N VAL A 208 -0.26 -16.29 25.11
CA VAL A 208 0.49 -15.09 25.49
C VAL A 208 1.97 -15.35 25.75
N HIS A 209 2.39 -16.61 25.88
CA HIS A 209 3.79 -17.01 26.00
C HIS A 209 4.43 -17.31 24.64
N ASN A 210 3.63 -17.55 23.61
CA ASN A 210 4.10 -17.78 22.23
C ASN A 210 4.00 -16.49 21.40
N ILE A 211 4.96 -15.59 21.61
CA ILE A 211 4.98 -14.29 20.95
C ILE A 211 5.83 -14.31 19.68
N LYS A 212 5.24 -13.90 18.55
CA LYS A 212 5.97 -13.55 17.33
C LYS A 212 5.97 -12.05 17.09
N VAL A 213 7.09 -11.52 16.60
CA VAL A 213 7.25 -10.10 16.30
C VAL A 213 7.29 -9.89 14.80
N CYS A 214 6.48 -8.96 14.31
CA CYS A 214 6.50 -8.52 12.93
C CYS A 214 6.91 -7.04 12.87
N ILE A 215 7.82 -6.71 11.96
CA ILE A 215 8.31 -5.35 11.75
C ILE A 215 8.23 -5.02 10.26
N LYS A 216 7.63 -3.88 9.94
CA LYS A 216 7.46 -3.37 8.58
C LYS A 216 8.06 -1.97 8.48
N VAL A 217 9.17 -1.85 7.77
CA VAL A 217 9.86 -0.57 7.54
C VAL A 217 10.12 -0.37 6.05
N ARG A 218 9.50 0.66 5.45
CA ARG A 218 9.76 0.99 4.05
C ARG A 218 11.17 1.53 3.86
N GLY A 219 11.86 0.99 2.87
CA GLY A 219 13.16 1.48 2.43
C GLY A 219 14.34 0.92 3.21
N ILE A 220 14.12 0.06 4.20
CA ILE A 220 15.19 -0.69 4.87
C ILE A 220 14.90 -2.18 4.64
N SER A 221 15.88 -2.88 4.06
CA SER A 221 15.82 -4.33 3.94
C SER A 221 16.39 -4.92 5.24
N ILE A 222 15.52 -5.51 6.06
CA ILE A 222 15.91 -6.15 7.32
C ILE A 222 16.68 -7.43 6.98
N ASN A 223 17.91 -7.51 7.45
CA ASN A 223 18.81 -8.64 7.29
C ASN A 223 19.76 -8.70 8.50
N THR A 224 20.67 -9.68 8.54
CA THR A 224 21.60 -9.91 9.65
C THR A 224 22.55 -8.74 9.97
N SER A 225 22.68 -7.75 9.07
CA SER A 225 23.51 -6.57 9.35
C SER A 225 22.77 -5.46 10.12
N CYS A 226 21.45 -5.59 10.31
CA CYS A 226 20.64 -4.56 10.95
C CYS A 226 19.44 -5.08 11.74
N ASP A 227 19.23 -6.38 11.87
CA ASP A 227 18.10 -6.97 12.61
C ASP A 227 18.22 -6.72 14.12
N ASP A 228 19.43 -6.62 14.64
CA ASP A 228 19.76 -6.18 16.00
C ASP A 228 19.39 -4.71 16.28
N LEU A 229 19.42 -3.87 15.24
CA LEU A 229 19.06 -2.45 15.32
C LEU A 229 17.59 -2.20 15.03
N VAL A 230 17.03 -2.89 14.02
CA VAL A 230 15.65 -2.72 13.55
C VAL A 230 14.73 -3.63 14.36
N THR A 231 14.54 -3.27 15.64
CA THR A 231 13.77 -4.05 16.61
C THR A 231 12.49 -3.33 17.03
N PHE A 232 11.53 -4.10 17.55
CA PHE A 232 10.28 -3.57 18.10
C PHE A 232 10.55 -2.53 19.20
N ASP A 233 11.45 -2.83 20.12
CA ASP A 233 11.76 -1.96 21.26
C ASP A 233 12.42 -0.66 20.81
N ASN A 234 13.34 -0.72 19.86
CA ASN A 234 13.93 0.49 19.28
C ASN A 234 12.87 1.36 18.59
N LEU A 235 11.94 0.76 17.85
CA LEU A 235 10.81 1.51 17.28
C LEU A 235 9.95 2.14 18.37
N LYS A 236 9.61 1.39 19.43
CA LYS A 236 8.82 1.86 20.57
C LYS A 236 9.47 3.07 21.24
N VAL A 237 10.77 3.00 21.55
CA VAL A 237 11.54 4.11 22.12
C VAL A 237 11.50 5.34 21.21
N MET A 238 11.62 5.16 19.88
CA MET A 238 11.51 6.28 18.94
C MET A 238 10.10 6.87 18.87
N VAL A 239 9.07 6.03 18.87
CA VAL A 239 7.67 6.48 18.89
C VAL A 239 7.31 7.14 20.20
N MET A 240 7.90 6.74 21.32
CA MET A 240 7.69 7.40 22.61
C MET A 240 8.50 8.71 22.77
N GLY A 241 9.37 9.03 21.81
CA GLY A 241 10.17 10.25 21.82
C GLY A 241 11.43 10.19 22.69
N SER A 242 11.77 9.01 23.22
CA SER A 242 12.98 8.79 24.03
C SER A 242 14.26 8.70 23.19
N ARG A 243 14.12 8.54 21.87
CA ARG A 243 15.23 8.53 20.90
C ARG A 243 14.76 9.07 19.56
N ASP A 244 15.53 9.97 18.95
CA ASP A 244 15.10 10.56 17.68
C ASP A 244 15.28 9.61 16.50
N LYS A 245 16.44 8.96 16.41
CA LYS A 245 16.81 8.13 15.25
C LYS A 245 17.84 7.05 15.56
N ILE A 246 17.92 6.08 14.66
CA ILE A 246 18.95 5.05 14.58
C ILE A 246 19.57 5.09 13.18
N THR A 247 20.90 5.12 13.11
CA THR A 247 21.61 4.99 11.83
C THR A 247 21.84 3.51 11.56
N VAL A 248 21.13 2.98 10.58
CA VAL A 248 21.17 1.60 10.15
C VAL A 248 22.24 1.43 9.06
N PRO A 249 23.24 0.56 9.25
CA PRO A 249 24.24 0.28 8.23
C PRO A 249 23.65 -0.53 7.08
N ILE A 250 24.15 -0.27 5.88
CA ILE A 250 23.87 -1.04 4.67
C ILE A 250 25.23 -1.34 4.04
N PRO A 251 25.89 -2.44 4.44
CA PRO A 251 27.28 -2.71 4.07
C PRO A 251 27.44 -2.98 2.56
N HIS A 252 26.42 -3.56 1.93
CA HIS A 252 26.47 -3.97 0.52
C HIS A 252 25.39 -3.28 -0.31
N GLN A 253 25.32 -1.94 -0.26
CA GLN A 253 24.39 -1.22 -1.11
C GLN A 253 24.87 -1.27 -2.56
N ILE A 254 24.02 -1.83 -3.44
CA ILE A 254 24.21 -1.74 -4.88
C ILE A 254 23.87 -0.31 -5.32
N ALA A 255 24.86 0.40 -5.85
CA ALA A 255 24.70 1.73 -6.42
C ALA A 255 25.02 1.70 -7.91
N ARG A 256 24.20 2.39 -8.70
CA ARG A 256 24.44 2.62 -10.12
C ARG A 256 25.09 3.99 -10.28
N LEU A 257 26.32 4.01 -10.77
CA LEU A 257 27.04 5.22 -11.13
C LEU A 257 26.77 5.58 -12.60
N PRO A 258 27.12 6.80 -13.05
CA PRO A 258 27.12 7.14 -14.46
C PRO A 258 27.89 6.12 -15.30
N GLY A 259 27.46 5.89 -16.54
CA GLY A 259 28.08 4.91 -17.44
C GLY A 259 27.68 3.46 -17.18
N TRP A 260 26.52 3.19 -16.59
CA TRP A 260 26.05 1.83 -16.21
C TRP A 260 26.98 1.08 -15.25
N ARG A 261 27.92 1.78 -14.63
CA ARG A 261 28.85 1.18 -13.66
C ARG A 261 28.08 0.81 -12.41
N ILE A 262 28.03 -0.49 -12.11
CA ILE A 262 27.45 -1.00 -10.88
C ILE A 262 28.57 -1.17 -9.86
N VAL A 263 28.40 -0.56 -8.69
CA VAL A 263 29.33 -0.71 -7.58
C VAL A 263 28.58 -1.16 -6.33
N THR A 264 29.26 -1.95 -5.52
CA THR A 264 28.81 -2.26 -4.16
C THR A 264 29.54 -1.32 -3.22
N ARG A 265 28.81 -0.58 -2.40
CA ARG A 265 29.40 0.35 -1.42
C ARG A 265 28.74 0.23 -0.06
N HIS A 266 29.50 0.60 0.96
CA HIS A 266 28.95 0.85 2.28
C HIS A 266 28.10 2.13 2.24
N SER A 267 26.93 2.07 2.86
CA SER A 267 26.06 3.23 3.07
C SER A 267 25.29 3.07 4.37
N THR A 268 24.52 4.09 4.74
CA THR A 268 23.68 4.06 5.93
C THR A 268 22.32 4.66 5.63
N LYS A 269 21.30 4.29 6.40
CA LYS A 269 20.00 4.96 6.41
C LYS A 269 19.63 5.38 7.82
N ASN A 270 19.03 6.56 7.95
CA ASN A 270 18.46 6.98 9.22
C ASN A 270 17.03 6.41 9.33
N TRP A 271 16.82 5.59 10.33
CA TRP A 271 15.51 5.09 10.72
C TRP A 271 15.00 5.91 11.90
N GLN A 272 13.79 6.44 11.77
CA GLN A 272 13.15 7.29 12.79
C GLN A 272 11.64 7.21 12.66
N ALA A 273 10.93 7.53 13.75
CA ALA A 273 9.49 7.77 13.69
C ALA A 273 9.23 9.09 12.95
N LEU A 274 8.42 9.04 11.89
CA LEU A 274 8.07 10.20 11.06
C LEU A 274 6.58 10.49 11.20
N ASN A 275 6.28 11.61 11.85
CA ASN A 275 4.93 12.12 11.96
C ASN A 275 4.79 13.49 11.27
N THR A 276 4.88 13.50 9.94
CA THR A 276 4.87 14.76 9.16
C THR A 276 3.48 15.34 8.96
N LYS A 277 2.42 14.56 9.23
CA LYS A 277 1.02 14.96 9.01
C LYS A 277 0.22 15.12 10.30
N ARG A 278 0.80 14.79 11.45
CA ARG A 278 0.13 14.85 12.75
C ARG A 278 1.08 15.43 13.78
N ARG A 279 0.51 16.17 14.74
CA ARG A 279 1.21 16.64 15.93
C ARG A 279 0.93 15.68 17.09
N ARG A 280 1.92 15.54 17.97
CA ARG A 280 1.74 14.83 19.24
C ARG A 280 0.91 15.70 20.20
N VAL A 281 -0.08 15.11 20.85
CA VAL A 281 -0.90 15.79 21.88
C VAL A 281 -0.50 15.32 23.27
N ASP A 282 -0.19 14.03 23.41
CA ASP A 282 0.39 13.45 24.63
C ASP A 282 1.36 12.30 24.27
N VAL A 283 1.82 11.53 25.25
CA VAL A 283 2.77 10.43 25.03
C VAL A 283 2.26 9.39 24.01
N ALA A 284 0.96 9.08 24.04
CA ALA A 284 0.34 8.01 23.25
C ALA A 284 -0.44 8.51 22.02
N ASN A 285 -0.92 9.76 22.05
CA ASN A 285 -1.88 10.29 21.10
C ASN A 285 -1.28 11.34 20.16
N THR A 286 -1.74 11.28 18.91
CA THR A 286 -1.39 12.24 17.88
C THR A 286 -2.64 12.67 17.13
N VAL A 287 -2.71 13.92 16.72
CA VAL A 287 -3.84 14.47 15.94
C VAL A 287 -3.33 15.14 14.68
N PRO A 288 -4.08 15.13 13.56
CA PRO A 288 -3.70 15.83 12.35
C PRO A 288 -3.37 17.30 12.61
N HIS A 289 -2.46 17.89 11.82
CA HIS A 289 -2.30 19.33 11.83
C HIS A 289 -3.62 20.01 11.41
N GLY A 290 -4.01 21.07 12.12
CA GLY A 290 -5.30 21.72 11.92
C GLY A 290 -6.49 21.06 12.64
N TYR A 291 -6.28 19.92 13.32
CA TYR A 291 -7.27 19.37 14.24
C TYR A 291 -7.35 20.28 15.48
N ASN A 292 -8.24 21.25 15.40
CA ASN A 292 -8.88 21.86 16.54
C ASN A 292 -10.02 20.89 16.87
N GLY A 293 -9.99 20.26 18.04
CA GLY A 293 -11.15 19.50 18.50
C GLY A 293 -12.34 20.44 18.36
N TRP A 294 -13.25 20.13 17.45
CA TRP A 294 -14.47 20.90 17.28
C TRP A 294 -15.21 20.78 18.61
N THR A 295 -14.97 21.70 19.54
CA THR A 295 -16.05 22.17 20.39
C THR A 295 -17.03 22.74 19.39
N MET A 296 -18.10 21.99 19.09
CA MET A 296 -19.18 22.50 18.25
C MET A 296 -19.50 23.89 18.81
N ALA A 297 -19.15 24.92 18.03
CA ALA A 297 -19.71 26.23 18.31
C ALA A 297 -21.19 26.05 18.03
N GLU A 298 -21.99 26.26 19.07
CA GLU A 298 -23.44 26.11 19.03
C GLU A 298 -24.01 26.99 17.89
N GLU A 299 -25.02 26.44 17.20
CA GLU A 299 -25.92 27.07 16.22
C GLU A 299 -25.42 27.31 14.78
N GLU A 300 -24.22 27.85 14.50
CA GLU A 300 -23.90 28.34 13.13
C GLU A 300 -23.69 27.24 12.05
N ASP A 301 -23.17 26.07 12.41
CA ASP A 301 -22.93 24.98 11.43
C ASP A 301 -24.17 24.14 11.12
N GLN A 302 -25.20 24.23 11.99
CA GLN A 302 -26.47 23.53 11.81
C GLN A 302 -27.30 24.23 10.73
N ASP A 303 -27.28 25.56 10.69
CA ASP A 303 -27.86 26.38 9.63
C ASP A 303 -27.22 26.09 8.26
N LEU A 304 -25.91 25.81 8.23
CA LEU A 304 -25.19 25.51 6.99
C LEU A 304 -25.54 24.11 6.44
N LEU A 305 -25.71 23.12 7.33
CA LEU A 305 -26.17 21.78 6.97
C LEU A 305 -27.63 21.79 6.50
N GLU A 306 -28.51 22.52 7.18
CA GLU A 306 -29.91 22.70 6.76
C GLU A 306 -30.01 23.44 5.41
N ALA A 307 -29.18 24.45 5.18
CA ALA A 307 -29.11 25.14 3.89
C ALA A 307 -28.60 24.23 2.76
N MET A 308 -27.67 23.32 3.05
CA MET A 308 -27.17 22.34 2.07
C MET A 308 -28.21 21.28 1.73
N ASP A 309 -28.98 20.79 2.71
CA ASP A 309 -30.08 19.84 2.47
C ASP A 309 -31.24 20.52 1.71
N LEU A 310 -31.56 21.78 2.01
CA LEU A 310 -32.54 22.58 1.25
C LEU A 310 -32.14 22.82 -0.21
N CYS A 311 -30.84 22.84 -0.51
CA CYS A 311 -30.33 22.95 -1.89
C CYS A 311 -30.24 21.61 -2.61
N ALA A 312 -30.34 20.47 -1.92
CA ALA A 312 -30.33 19.14 -2.53
C ALA A 312 -31.71 18.72 -3.06
N ASP A 313 -32.79 19.31 -2.52
CA ASP A 313 -34.18 19.06 -2.91
C ASP A 313 -34.77 20.11 -3.89
N ALA A 314 -33.92 20.93 -4.52
CA ALA A 314 -34.30 21.94 -5.53
C ALA A 314 -33.93 21.54 -6.97
#